data_AF-A0A933IVY1-F1
#
_entry.id   AF-A0A933IVY1-F1
#
_cell.length_a   1.000
_cell.length_b   1.000
_cell.length_c   1.000
_cell.angle_alpha   90.00
_cell.angle_beta   90.00
_cell.angle_gamma   90.00
#
_symmetry.space_group_name_H-M   'P 1'
#
loop_
_entity.id
_entity.type
_entity.pdbx_description
1 polymer ?
#
loop_
_entity_poly.entity_id
_entity_poly.type
_entity_poly.pdbx_seq_one_letter_code
_entity_poly.pdbx_strand_id
1 'polypeptide(L)'
;MRVKHDGPTLKQITLQVLGELSAPASVDVVAQEILARYLFESKEPRKRVRNLFRSDDILGVELVYLDSQTIAPLRWAMNASPPTLRF
;
A
#
# COMPACT_ATOMS: atom_id res chain seq x y z
N MET A 1 -23.66 -20.54 13.44
CA MET A 1 -23.27 -19.86 12.19
C MET A 1 -22.61 -18.54 12.57
N ARG A 2 -21.31 -18.35 12.31
CA ARG A 2 -20.69 -17.03 12.45
C ARG A 2 -20.94 -16.29 11.14
N VAL A 3 -21.73 -15.22 11.21
CA VAL A 3 -21.91 -14.27 10.11
C VAL A 3 -20.51 -13.73 9.79
N LYS A 4 -19.97 -14.12 8.63
CA LYS A 4 -18.73 -13.56 8.11
C LYS A 4 -19.04 -12.08 7.86
N HIS A 5 -18.24 -11.17 8.39
CA HIS A 5 -18.31 -9.76 7.99
C HIS A 5 -18.25 -9.71 6.46
N ASP A 6 -19.35 -9.32 5.81
CA ASP A 6 -19.51 -9.19 4.35
C ASP A 6 -18.79 -7.96 3.79
N GLY A 7 -17.60 -7.65 4.32
CA GLY A 7 -16.79 -6.51 3.93
C GLY A 7 -15.39 -6.94 3.47
N PRO A 8 -14.78 -6.19 2.54
CA PRO A 8 -13.39 -6.43 2.17
C PRO A 8 -12.48 -6.28 3.39
N THR A 9 -11.58 -7.25 3.57
CA THR A 9 -10.57 -7.21 4.61
C THR A 9 -9.61 -6.04 4.40
N LEU A 10 -8.95 -5.57 5.47
CA LEU A 10 -7.92 -4.55 5.38
C LEU A 10 -6.85 -4.89 4.32
N LYS A 11 -6.42 -6.17 4.28
CA LYS A 11 -5.50 -6.65 3.26
C LYS A 11 -6.04 -6.43 1.84
N GLN A 12 -7.29 -6.80 1.56
CA GLN A 12 -7.90 -6.62 0.24
C GLN A 12 -7.99 -5.15 -0.17
N ILE A 13 -8.38 -4.26 0.75
CA ILE A 13 -8.42 -2.81 0.47
C ILE A 13 -7.02 -2.27 0.23
N THR A 14 -6.02 -2.66 1.02
CA THR A 14 -4.64 -2.26 0.79
C THR A 14 -4.14 -2.74 -0.58
N LEU A 15 -4.40 -3.99 -0.96
CA LEU A 15 -4.08 -4.51 -2.29
C LEU A 15 -4.73 -3.71 -3.41
N GLN A 16 -6.01 -3.36 -3.25
CA GLN A 16 -6.75 -2.57 -4.23
C GLN A 16 -6.14 -1.17 -4.40
N VAL A 17 -5.89 -0.45 -3.30
CA VAL A 17 -5.27 0.88 -3.34
C VAL A 17 -3.87 0.82 -3.97
N LEU A 18 -3.05 -0.17 -3.61
CA LEU A 18 -1.72 -0.37 -4.21
C LEU A 18 -1.79 -0.79 -5.69
N GLY A 19 -2.85 -1.49 -6.10
CA GLY A 19 -3.14 -1.85 -7.49
C GLY A 19 -3.49 -0.65 -8.36
N GLU A 20 -4.09 0.38 -7.77
CA GLU A 20 -4.46 1.63 -8.45
C GLU A 20 -3.29 2.60 -8.61
N LEU A 21 -2.18 2.40 -7.87
CA LEU A 21 -1.00 3.25 -7.99
C LEU A 21 -0.35 3.11 -9.38
N SER A 22 -0.32 4.20 -10.15
CA SER A 22 0.39 4.29 -11.43
C SER A 22 1.76 4.96 -11.32
N ALA A 23 2.09 5.48 -10.14
CA ALA A 23 3.33 6.21 -9.83
C ALA A 23 3.69 6.03 -8.34
N PRO A 24 4.91 6.41 -7.93
CA PRO A 24 5.29 6.45 -6.53
C PRO A 24 4.37 7.38 -5.75
N ALA A 25 3.98 6.96 -4.55
CA ALA A 25 3.09 7.70 -3.67
C ALA A 25 3.63 7.68 -2.24
N SER A 26 3.31 8.72 -1.47
CA SER A 26 3.71 8.75 -0.07
C SER A 26 2.89 7.77 0.76
N VAL A 27 3.53 7.15 1.75
CA VAL A 27 2.92 6.22 2.70
C VAL A 27 1.71 6.84 3.38
N ASP A 28 1.76 8.14 3.70
CA ASP A 28 0.63 8.83 4.33
C ASP A 28 -0.55 9.02 3.35
N VAL A 29 -0.30 9.29 2.06
CA VAL A 29 -1.36 9.37 1.04
C VAL A 29 -2.02 8.00 0.85
N VAL A 30 -1.22 6.94 0.67
CA VAL A 30 -1.74 5.58 0.54
C VAL A 30 -2.48 5.17 1.82
N ALA A 31 -1.97 5.54 2.99
CA ALA A 31 -2.66 5.29 4.24
C ALA A 31 -4.01 6.01 4.32
N GLN A 32 -4.08 7.26 3.91
CA GLN A 32 -5.33 8.02 3.87
C GLN A 32 -6.36 7.40 2.93
N GLU A 33 -5.95 6.93 1.74
CA GLU A 33 -6.82 6.21 0.82
C GLU A 33 -7.36 4.90 1.42
N ILE A 34 -6.52 4.15 2.13
CA ILE A 34 -6.95 2.95 2.84
C ILE A 34 -7.95 3.29 3.95
N LEU A 35 -7.72 4.37 4.70
CA LEU A 35 -8.64 4.84 5.75
C LEU A 35 -9.96 5.35 5.19
N ALA A 36 -9.97 5.88 3.97
CA ALA A 36 -11.19 6.33 3.31
C ALA A 36 -12.08 5.14 2.87
N ARG A 37 -11.47 3.98 2.59
CA ARG A 37 -12.16 2.78 2.07
C ARG A 37 -12.41 1.71 3.13
N TYR A 38 -11.68 1.74 4.25
CA TYR A 38 -11.84 0.81 5.36
C TYR A 38 -12.26 1.54 6.63
N LEU A 39 -13.40 1.15 7.19
CA LEU A 39 -13.82 1.61 8.52
C LEU A 39 -12.91 0.97 9.59
N PHE A 40 -11.98 1.75 10.12
CA PHE A 40 -11.11 1.31 11.20
C PHE A 40 -11.80 1.44 12.56
N GLU A 41 -12.00 0.30 13.21
CA GLU A 41 -12.28 0.23 14.64
C GLU A 41 -10.95 0.29 15.43
N SER A 42 -10.25 1.42 15.35
CA SER A 42 -8.99 1.65 16.07
C SER A 42 -8.91 3.08 16.58
N LYS A 43 -8.37 3.25 17.80
CA LYS A 43 -8.05 4.58 18.34
C LYS A 43 -6.93 5.27 17.55
N GLU A 44 -6.07 4.51 16.88
CA GLU A 44 -4.96 5.00 16.07
C GLU A 44 -4.93 4.32 14.67
N PRO A 45 -5.88 4.66 13.78
CA PRO A 45 -6.04 3.95 12.51
C PRO A 45 -4.87 4.18 11.54
N ARG A 46 -4.33 5.42 11.50
CA ARG A 46 -3.12 5.76 10.72
C ARG A 46 -1.90 4.93 11.12
N LYS A 47 -1.69 4.73 12.42
CA LYS A 47 -0.56 3.96 12.95
C LYS A 47 -0.66 2.47 12.59
N ARG A 48 -1.87 1.91 12.64
CA ARG A 48 -2.11 0.53 12.17
C ARG A 48 -1.77 0.35 10.70
N VAL A 49 -2.22 1.27 9.84
CA VAL A 49 -1.92 1.20 8.41
C VAL A 49 -0.42 1.32 8.14
N ARG A 50 0.28 2.25 8.82
CA ARG A 50 1.75 2.34 8.70
C ARG A 50 2.48 1.07 9.14
N ASN A 51 2.03 0.44 10.22
CA ASN A 51 2.62 -0.82 10.68
C ASN A 51 2.35 -1.99 9.71
N LEU A 52 1.25 -1.93 8.96
CA LEU A 52 0.93 -2.88 7.89
C LEU A 52 1.99 -2.85 6.79
N PHE A 53 2.42 -1.65 6.37
CA PHE A 53 3.48 -1.49 5.37
C PHE A 53 4.83 -2.02 5.86
N ARG A 54 5.15 -1.84 7.14
CA ARG A 54 6.39 -2.37 7.75
C ARG A 54 6.43 -3.89 7.87
N SER A 55 5.30 -4.56 7.69
CA SER A 55 5.22 -6.01 7.78
C SER A 55 5.11 -6.58 6.37
N ASP A 56 6.25 -6.78 5.71
CA ASP A 56 6.35 -7.28 4.33
C ASP A 56 5.51 -8.56 4.10
N ASP A 57 5.34 -9.37 5.14
CA ASP A 57 4.58 -10.63 5.13
C ASP A 57 3.06 -10.46 4.90
N ILE A 58 2.50 -9.29 5.22
CA ILE A 58 1.03 -9.16 5.27
C ILE A 58 0.43 -8.96 3.87
N LEU A 59 1.13 -8.25 2.99
CA LEU A 59 0.54 -7.78 1.75
C LEU A 59 0.75 -8.74 0.59
N GLY A 60 1.85 -9.52 0.56
CA GLY A 60 2.16 -10.37 -0.59
C GLY A 60 2.31 -9.56 -1.90
N VAL A 61 2.60 -8.27 -1.78
CA VAL A 61 2.89 -7.37 -2.89
C VAL A 61 4.33 -6.92 -2.71
N GLU A 62 5.13 -7.08 -3.74
CA GLU A 62 6.47 -6.49 -3.79
C GLU A 62 6.32 -4.97 -3.92
N LEU A 63 6.47 -4.28 -2.79
CA LEU A 63 6.56 -2.83 -2.72
C LEU A 63 8.03 -2.42 -2.73
N VAL A 64 8.34 -1.39 -3.50
CA VAL A 64 9.65 -0.75 -3.51
C VAL A 64 9.55 0.52 -2.69
N TYR A 65 10.33 0.59 -1.62
CA TYR A 65 10.52 1.82 -0.86
C TYR A 65 11.55 2.67 -1.59
N LEU A 66 11.14 3.84 -2.10
CA LEU A 66 12.08 4.82 -2.66
C LEU A 66 12.79 5.60 -1.55
N ASP A 67 12.07 5.84 -0.45
CA ASP A 67 12.59 6.46 0.77
C ASP A 67 11.72 6.04 1.98
N SER A 68 11.99 6.62 3.16
CA SER A 68 11.28 6.32 4.42
C SER A 68 9.77 6.64 4.43
N GLN A 69 9.29 7.42 3.46
CA GLN A 69 7.94 7.92 3.33
C GLN A 69 7.33 7.70 1.94
N THR A 70 8.06 7.16 0.96
CA THR A 70 7.58 6.97 -0.41
C THR A 70 7.65 5.50 -0.82
N ILE A 71 6.51 4.98 -1.31
CA ILE A 71 6.38 3.62 -1.84
C ILE A 71 5.97 3.63 -3.30
N ALA A 72 6.46 2.66 -4.05
CA ALA A 72 6.08 2.39 -5.43
C ALA A 72 5.77 0.91 -5.60
N PRO A 73 4.78 0.54 -6.44
CA PRO A 73 4.61 -0.85 -6.84
C PRO A 73 5.84 -1.35 -7.62
N LEU A 74 6.31 -2.58 -7.38
CA LEU A 74 7.46 -3.13 -8.12
C LEU A 74 7.29 -3.05 -9.64
N ARG A 75 6.07 -3.32 -10.15
CA ARG A 75 5.74 -3.19 -11.59
C ARG A 75 6.11 -1.82 -12.17
N TRP A 76 5.99 -0.76 -11.37
CA TRP A 76 6.36 0.59 -11.77
C TRP A 76 7.87 0.74 -11.81
N ALA A 77 8.57 0.27 -10.76
CA ALA A 77 10.03 0.31 -10.68
C ALA A 77 10.70 -0.51 -11.79
N MET A 78 10.11 -1.63 -12.21
CA MET A 78 10.59 -2.45 -13.33
C MET A 78 10.40 -1.77 -14.69
N ASN A 79 9.34 -0.97 -14.85
CA ASN A 79 9.08 -0.21 -16.08
C ASN A 79 9.79 1.15 -16.12
N ALA A 80 10.31 1.62 -14.98
CA ALA A 80 11.21 2.76 -14.93
C ALA A 80 12.56 2.32 -15.52
N SER A 81 12.65 2.35 -16.86
CA SER A 81 13.89 2.09 -17.60
C SER A 81 15.06 2.83 -16.95
N PRO A 82 16.25 2.19 -16.79
CA PRO A 82 17.43 2.91 -16.34
C PRO A 82 17.66 4.10 -17.30
N PRO A 83 18.08 5.27 -16.80
CA PRO A 83 18.45 6.36 -17.68
C PRO A 83 19.50 5.81 -18.63
N THR A 84 19.19 5.78 -19.93
CA THR A 84 20.16 5.46 -20.96
C THR A 84 21.28 6.48 -20.83
N LEU A 85 22.37 6.11 -20.15
CA LEU A 85 23.62 6.83 -20.19
C LEU A 85 24.12 6.72 -21.63
N ARG A 86 23.75 7.72 -22.44
CA ARG A 86 24.39 7.95 -23.73
C ARG A 86 25.79 8.46 -23.41
N PHE A 87 26.77 7.57 -23.52
CA PHE A 87 28.18 7.93 -23.63
C PHE A 87 28.47 8.42 -25.05
#